data_AF-A0A519KXU7-F1
#
_entry.id   AF-A0A519KXU7-F1
#
_cell.length_a   1.000
_cell.length_b   1.000
_cell.length_c   1.000
_cell.angle_alpha   90.00
_cell.angle_beta   90.00
_cell.angle_gamma   90.00
#
_symmetry.space_group_name_H-M   'P 1'
#
loop_
_entity.id
_entity.type
_entity.pdbx_description
1 polymer ?
#
loop_
_entity_poly.entity_id
_entity_poly.type
_entity_poly.pdbx_seq_one_letter_code
_entity_poly.pdbx_strand_id
1 'polypeptide(L)'
;MRRSLAVLLLSLTLAACATPAVQPVLTPPSGFTGPALEARTLLMDDGARLPLARWAPRNEEPWAVIIALHGMNDTRASFRLAGPWWAEHGIETWAIDQRGFGEAPGRGVWAGEARMTEDLRIAVDLA
;
A
#
# COMPACT_ATOMS: atom_id res chain seq x y z
N MET A 1 -9.34 4.54 48.13
CA MET A 1 -10.05 5.30 47.07
C MET A 1 -9.14 6.29 46.33
N ARG A 2 -8.58 7.35 46.94
CA ARG A 2 -7.70 8.33 46.22
C ARG A 2 -6.47 7.71 45.53
N ARG A 3 -5.77 6.76 46.18
CA ARG A 3 -4.61 6.07 45.59
C ARG A 3 -4.99 5.20 44.40
N SER A 4 -6.08 4.45 44.52
CA SER A 4 -6.62 3.61 43.44
C SER A 4 -7.06 4.46 42.24
N LEU A 5 -7.68 5.62 42.48
CA LEU A 5 -8.06 6.55 41.43
C LEU A 5 -6.84 7.15 40.71
N ALA A 6 -5.80 7.52 41.47
CA ALA A 6 -4.55 8.03 40.89
C ALA A 6 -3.83 6.99 40.04
N VAL A 7 -3.79 5.72 40.49
CA VAL A 7 -3.23 4.62 39.69
C VAL A 7 -4.03 4.40 38.41
N LEU A 8 -5.36 4.35 38.50
CA LEU A 8 -6.24 4.18 37.34
C LEU A 8 -6.07 5.32 36.32
N LEU A 9 -6.05 6.58 36.79
CA LEU A 9 -5.81 7.75 35.94
C LEU A 9 -4.44 7.68 35.26
N LEU A 10 -3.39 7.32 36.00
CA LEU A 10 -2.05 7.18 35.45
C LEU A 10 -1.98 6.07 34.39
N SER A 11 -2.59 4.91 34.66
CA SER A 11 -2.68 3.80 33.70
C SER A 11 -3.41 4.20 32.42
N LEU A 12 -4.53 4.92 32.54
CA LEU A 12 -5.28 5.43 31.38
C LEU A 12 -4.49 6.45 30.57
N THR A 13 -3.74 7.35 31.21
CA THR A 13 -2.89 8.34 30.51
C THR A 13 -1.70 7.69 29.80
N LEU A 14 -1.10 6.64 30.37
CA LEU A 14 0.00 5.90 29.75
C LEU A 14 -0.47 5.08 28.55
N ALA A 15 -1.68 4.51 28.61
CA ALA A 15 -2.27 3.77 27.49
C ALA A 15 -2.62 4.68 26.30
N ALA A 16 -2.93 5.96 26.52
CA ALA A 16 -3.26 6.90 25.45
C ALA A 16 -2.09 7.23 24.51
N CYS A 17 -0.84 7.09 24.96
CA CYS A 17 0.35 7.30 24.13
C CYS A 17 0.78 6.07 23.32
N ALA A 18 0.14 4.92 23.53
CA ALA A 18 0.56 3.64 22.92
C ALA A 18 -0.15 3.33 21.60
N THR A 19 -1.16 4.11 21.19
CA THR A 19 -1.86 3.87 19.92
C THR A 19 -0.96 4.29 18.76
N PRO A 20 -0.58 3.36 17.85
CA PRO A 20 0.25 3.71 16.71
C PRO A 20 -0.48 4.72 15.81
N ALA A 21 0.25 5.71 15.32
CA ALA A 21 -0.29 6.63 14.32
C ALA A 21 -0.57 5.86 13.02
N VAL A 22 -1.84 5.89 12.60
CA VAL A 22 -2.28 5.28 11.33
C VAL A 22 -2.64 6.39 10.35
N GLN A 23 -2.26 6.24 9.09
CA GLN A 23 -2.65 7.21 8.07
C GLN A 23 -4.17 7.31 7.96
N PRO A 24 -4.74 8.52 7.85
CA PRO A 24 -6.14 8.68 7.51
C PRO A 24 -6.40 8.26 6.05
N VAL A 25 -7.64 7.87 5.75
CA VAL A 25 -8.12 7.73 4.38
C VAL A 25 -8.07 9.10 3.70
N LEU A 26 -7.59 9.16 2.46
CA LEU A 26 -7.49 10.41 1.72
C LEU A 26 -8.86 10.85 1.19
N THR A 27 -8.96 12.12 0.81
CA THR A 27 -10.13 12.64 0.11
C THR A 27 -9.78 12.78 -1.38
N PRO A 28 -10.48 12.08 -2.29
CA PRO A 28 -10.22 12.24 -3.71
C PRO A 28 -10.45 13.67 -4.19
N PRO A 29 -9.69 14.15 -5.19
CA PRO A 29 -9.91 15.46 -5.78
C PRO A 29 -11.25 15.56 -6.53
N SER A 30 -11.72 16.78 -6.78
CA SER A 30 -12.93 17.01 -7.58
C SER A 30 -12.79 16.40 -8.98
N GLY A 31 -13.80 15.65 -9.41
CA GLY A 31 -13.80 14.96 -10.71
C GLY A 31 -13.09 13.60 -10.70
N PHE A 32 -12.73 13.08 -9.53
CA PHE A 32 -12.24 11.70 -9.40
C PHE A 32 -13.31 10.70 -9.86
N THR A 33 -12.94 9.84 -10.80
CA THR A 33 -13.86 8.89 -11.45
C THR A 33 -13.75 7.46 -10.90
N GLY A 34 -12.93 7.24 -9.88
CA GLY A 34 -12.68 5.93 -9.29
C GLY A 34 -11.25 5.42 -9.49
N PRO A 35 -10.94 4.24 -8.94
CA PRO A 35 -9.64 3.59 -9.08
C PRO A 35 -9.25 3.39 -10.54
N ALA A 36 -7.95 3.46 -10.84
CA ALA A 36 -7.43 3.30 -12.19
C ALA A 36 -5.97 2.84 -12.21
N LEU A 37 -5.62 2.10 -13.26
CA LEU A 37 -4.24 1.81 -13.60
C LEU A 37 -3.70 2.88 -14.56
N GLU A 38 -2.65 3.58 -14.14
CA GLU A 38 -1.84 4.44 -15.01
C GLU A 38 -0.50 3.75 -15.35
N ALA A 39 0.30 4.37 -16.22
CA ALA A 39 1.57 3.80 -16.68
C ALA A 39 2.54 3.40 -15.55
N ARG A 40 2.59 4.19 -14.46
CA ARG A 40 3.51 4.00 -13.32
C ARG A 40 2.85 4.24 -11.97
N THR A 41 1.52 4.19 -11.92
CA THR A 41 0.73 4.51 -10.73
C THR A 41 -0.51 3.63 -10.68
N LEU A 42 -0.85 3.14 -9.50
CA LEU A 42 -2.20 2.67 -9.18
C LEU A 42 -2.94 3.76 -8.41
N LEU A 43 -4.10 4.17 -8.93
CA LEU A 43 -4.99 5.11 -8.26
C LEU A 43 -5.99 4.31 -7.43
N MET A 44 -6.02 4.58 -6.12
CA MET A 44 -6.93 3.94 -5.17
C MET A 44 -8.26 4.68 -5.08
N ASP A 45 -9.25 4.05 -4.48
CA ASP A 45 -10.62 4.54 -4.25
C ASP A 45 -10.70 5.87 -3.50
N ASP A 46 -9.72 6.15 -2.65
CA ASP A 46 -9.61 7.40 -1.90
C ASP A 46 -8.74 8.47 -2.59
N GLY A 47 -8.34 8.22 -3.84
CA GLY A 47 -7.51 9.12 -4.63
C GLY A 47 -6.00 9.00 -4.35
N ALA A 48 -5.57 8.07 -3.49
CA ALA A 48 -4.15 7.83 -3.30
C ALA A 48 -3.50 7.33 -4.58
N ARG A 49 -2.30 7.83 -4.84
CA ARG A 49 -1.48 7.51 -6.00
C ARG A 49 -0.34 6.64 -5.54
N LEU A 50 -0.46 5.32 -5.71
CA LEU A 50 0.55 4.36 -5.31
C LEU A 50 1.52 4.13 -6.45
N PRO A 51 2.81 4.47 -6.30
CA PRO A 51 3.80 4.23 -7.34
C PRO A 51 3.93 2.76 -7.72
N LEU A 52 4.05 2.49 -9.01
CA LEU A 52 4.03 1.15 -9.59
C LEU A 52 5.26 0.94 -10.48
N ALA A 53 5.91 -0.21 -10.31
CA ALA A 53 6.82 -0.78 -11.30
C ALA A 53 6.14 -1.96 -11.98
N ARG A 54 6.15 -1.98 -13.32
CA ARG A 54 5.57 -3.05 -14.13
C ARG A 54 6.63 -3.72 -14.97
N TRP A 55 6.60 -5.04 -15.00
CA TRP A 55 7.35 -5.86 -15.95
C TRP A 55 6.38 -6.82 -16.62
N ALA A 56 6.28 -6.74 -17.94
CA ALA A 56 5.34 -7.54 -18.73
C ALA A 56 6.08 -8.27 -19.86
N PRO A 57 5.55 -9.40 -20.35
CA PRO A 57 6.06 -10.05 -21.57
C PRO A 57 6.04 -9.07 -22.75
N ARG A 58 7.03 -9.15 -23.64
CA ARG A 58 7.18 -8.16 -24.73
C ARG A 58 6.32 -8.43 -25.95
N ASN A 59 6.05 -9.69 -26.27
CA ASN A 59 5.49 -10.12 -27.55
C ASN A 59 4.26 -11.04 -27.42
N GLU A 60 3.74 -11.20 -26.20
CA GLU A 60 2.64 -12.09 -25.91
C GLU A 60 1.81 -11.53 -24.76
N GLU A 61 0.54 -11.92 -24.70
CA GLU A 61 -0.34 -11.62 -23.58
C GLU A 61 0.12 -12.42 -22.35
N PRO A 62 0.18 -11.82 -21.15
CA PRO A 62 0.57 -12.53 -19.94
C PRO A 62 -0.47 -13.62 -19.59
N TRP A 63 -0.01 -14.81 -19.22
CA TRP A 63 -0.91 -15.88 -18.75
C TRP A 63 -1.28 -15.74 -17.27
N ALA A 64 -0.53 -14.92 -16.53
CA ALA A 64 -0.80 -14.58 -15.14
C ALA A 64 -0.26 -13.18 -14.79
N VAL A 65 -0.83 -12.61 -13.73
CA VAL A 65 -0.34 -11.39 -13.09
C VAL A 65 0.10 -11.69 -11.65
N ILE A 66 1.28 -11.22 -11.27
CA ILE A 66 1.75 -11.21 -9.89
C ILE A 66 1.60 -9.79 -9.33
N ILE A 67 0.74 -9.63 -8.32
CA ILE A 67 0.71 -8.41 -7.51
C ILE A 67 1.76 -8.55 -6.40
N ALA A 68 2.87 -7.83 -6.53
CA ALA A 68 4.06 -7.98 -5.70
C ALA A 68 4.10 -6.91 -4.59
N LEU A 69 3.91 -7.36 -3.34
CA LEU A 69 3.97 -6.52 -2.15
C LEU A 69 5.30 -6.72 -1.41
N HIS A 70 6.01 -5.61 -1.17
CA HIS A 70 7.27 -5.62 -0.45
C HIS A 70 7.06 -5.74 1.08
N GLY A 71 8.14 -6.03 1.82
CA GLY A 71 8.13 -6.08 3.28
C GLY A 71 8.19 -4.70 3.94
N MET A 72 8.13 -4.68 5.27
CA MET A 72 8.25 -3.45 6.06
C MET A 72 9.53 -2.67 5.70
N ASN A 73 9.41 -1.35 5.52
CA ASN A 73 10.49 -0.40 5.16
C ASN A 73 11.14 -0.59 3.78
N ASP A 74 10.61 -1.47 2.93
CA ASP A 74 11.10 -1.66 1.58
C ASP A 74 10.24 -0.91 0.54
N THR A 75 10.41 -1.20 -0.75
CA THR A 75 9.79 -0.50 -1.88
C THR A 75 9.47 -1.46 -3.03
N ARG A 76 8.78 -0.98 -4.07
CA ARG A 76 8.56 -1.69 -5.34
C ARG A 76 9.87 -2.18 -6.00
N ALA A 77 11.02 -1.63 -5.62
CA ALA A 77 12.32 -2.03 -6.16
C ALA A 77 12.78 -3.42 -5.67
N SER A 78 12.19 -4.00 -4.61
CA SER A 78 12.54 -5.36 -4.13
C SER A 78 12.43 -6.41 -5.22
N PHE A 79 11.55 -6.18 -6.20
CA PHE A 79 11.24 -7.13 -7.26
C PHE A 79 12.02 -6.87 -8.56
N ARG A 80 12.98 -5.95 -8.59
CA ARG A 80 13.69 -5.55 -9.82
C ARG A 80 14.44 -6.69 -10.53
N LEU A 81 14.77 -7.77 -9.82
CA LEU A 81 15.42 -8.96 -10.39
C LEU A 81 14.40 -10.02 -10.79
N ALA A 82 13.36 -10.22 -9.97
CA ALA A 82 12.34 -11.23 -10.20
C ALA A 82 11.36 -10.82 -11.32
N GLY A 83 10.94 -9.54 -11.37
CA GLY A 83 9.99 -9.02 -12.34
C GLY A 83 10.38 -9.29 -13.80
N PRO A 84 11.59 -8.89 -14.26
CA PRO A 84 12.06 -9.22 -15.60
C PRO A 84 12.13 -10.72 -15.86
N TRP A 85 12.56 -11.51 -14.87
CA TRP A 85 12.65 -12.97 -15.01
C TRP A 85 11.27 -13.60 -15.20
N TRP A 86 10.26 -13.18 -14.42
CA TRP A 86 8.87 -13.62 -14.58
C TRP A 86 8.27 -13.18 -15.93
N ALA A 87 8.59 -11.98 -16.40
CA ALA A 87 8.16 -11.49 -17.70
C ALA A 87 8.72 -12.32 -18.86
N GLU A 88 9.94 -12.85 -18.74
CA GLU A 88 10.52 -13.81 -19.71
C GLU A 88 9.78 -15.16 -19.72
N HIS A 89 8.98 -15.46 -18.69
CA HIS A 89 8.17 -16.67 -18.56
C HIS A 89 6.66 -16.40 -18.75
N GLY A 90 6.31 -15.30 -19.41
CA GLY A 90 4.92 -15.00 -19.76
C GLY A 90 4.07 -14.44 -18.62
N ILE A 91 4.67 -13.96 -17.53
CA ILE A 91 3.96 -13.44 -16.36
C ILE A 91 4.18 -11.93 -16.23
N GLU A 92 3.10 -11.16 -16.12
CA GLU A 92 3.20 -9.74 -15.79
C GLU A 92 3.34 -9.54 -14.27
N THR A 93 4.17 -8.61 -13.83
CA THR A 93 4.39 -8.29 -12.42
C THR A 93 4.10 -6.83 -12.13
N TRP A 94 3.25 -6.58 -11.13
CA TRP A 94 2.89 -5.26 -10.62
C TRP A 94 3.48 -5.10 -9.22
N ALA A 95 4.60 -4.39 -9.10
CA ALA A 95 5.23 -4.10 -7.80
C ALA A 95 4.85 -2.71 -7.32
N ILE A 96 4.25 -2.66 -6.13
CA ILE A 96 3.58 -1.47 -5.60
C ILE A 96 4.39 -0.92 -4.43
N ASP A 97 4.66 0.39 -4.42
CA ASP A 97 5.01 1.07 -3.16
C ASP A 97 3.74 1.20 -2.32
N GLN A 98 3.65 0.41 -1.27
CA GLN A 98 2.49 0.45 -0.37
C GLN A 98 2.48 1.75 0.44
N ARG A 99 1.29 2.23 0.84
CA ARG A 99 1.14 3.45 1.64
C ARG A 99 2.09 3.45 2.85
N GLY A 100 2.78 4.57 3.05
CA GLY A 100 3.73 4.70 4.14
C GLY A 100 5.15 4.27 3.81
N PHE A 101 5.37 3.71 2.62
CA PHE A 101 6.66 3.21 2.17
C PHE A 101 7.03 3.73 0.78
N GLY A 102 8.30 3.56 0.40
CA GLY A 102 8.82 4.04 -0.88
C GLY A 102 8.47 5.49 -1.20
N GLU A 103 7.92 5.71 -2.38
CA GLU A 103 7.46 7.02 -2.85
C GLU A 103 5.94 7.22 -2.67
N ALA A 104 5.25 6.32 -1.97
CA ALA A 104 3.82 6.42 -1.72
C ALA A 104 3.48 7.53 -0.68
N PRO A 105 2.22 8.00 -0.66
CA PRO A 105 1.77 8.98 0.33
C PRO A 105 1.98 8.52 1.78
N GLY A 106 2.21 9.50 2.66
CA GLY A 106 2.33 9.30 4.10
C GLY A 106 3.56 8.51 4.54
N ARG A 107 4.66 8.55 3.77
CA ARG A 107 5.92 7.86 4.08
C ARG A 107 6.32 7.99 5.55
N GLY A 108 6.61 6.86 6.20
CA GLY A 108 6.97 6.78 7.63
C GLY A 108 5.78 6.62 8.59
N VAL A 109 4.55 6.68 8.09
CA VAL A 109 3.33 6.40 8.86
C VAL A 109 2.65 5.19 8.25
N TRP A 110 2.34 4.16 9.03
CA TRP A 110 1.69 2.95 8.50
C TRP A 110 0.20 3.22 8.23
N ALA A 111 -0.35 2.74 7.11
CA ALA A 111 -1.77 2.96 6.78
C ALA A 111 -2.73 1.96 7.44
N GLY A 112 -2.20 0.96 8.15
CA GLY A 112 -3.01 -0.05 8.81
C GLY A 112 -3.46 -1.17 7.86
N GLU A 113 -3.74 -2.33 8.45
CA GLU A 113 -4.10 -3.55 7.73
C GLU A 113 -5.33 -3.37 6.83
N ALA A 114 -6.41 -2.78 7.36
CA ALA A 114 -7.66 -2.63 6.62
C ALA A 114 -7.47 -1.81 5.34
N ARG A 115 -6.77 -0.67 5.41
CA ARG A 115 -6.57 0.21 4.26
C ARG A 115 -5.64 -0.40 3.22
N MET A 116 -4.54 -1.03 3.66
CA MET A 116 -3.59 -1.69 2.75
C MET A 116 -4.18 -2.94 2.09
N THR A 117 -5.04 -3.69 2.80
CA THR A 117 -5.75 -4.84 2.22
C THR A 117 -6.73 -4.38 1.15
N GLU A 118 -7.42 -3.26 1.37
CA GLU A 118 -8.34 -2.72 0.39
C GLU A 118 -7.61 -2.19 -0.86
N ASP A 119 -6.46 -1.53 -0.68
CA ASP A 119 -5.61 -1.16 -1.81
C ASP A 119 -5.16 -2.39 -2.63
N LEU A 120 -4.86 -3.50 -1.96
CA LEU A 120 -4.52 -4.76 -2.63
C LEU A 120 -5.72 -5.32 -3.41
N ARG A 121 -6.92 -5.32 -2.85
CA ARG A 121 -8.13 -5.78 -3.57
C ARG A 121 -8.34 -4.96 -4.85
N ILE A 122 -8.24 -3.64 -4.74
CA ILE A 122 -8.33 -2.73 -5.88
C ILE A 122 -7.25 -3.04 -6.92
N ALA A 123 -6.01 -3.27 -6.49
CA ALA A 123 -4.92 -3.63 -7.41
C ALA A 123 -5.19 -4.95 -8.14
N VAL A 124 -5.80 -5.93 -7.47
CA VAL A 124 -6.22 -7.21 -8.08
C VAL A 124 -7.38 -7.02 -9.05
N ASP A 125 -8.38 -6.20 -8.71
CA ASP A 125 -9.53 -5.93 -9.59
C ASP A 125 -9.16 -5.14 -10.86
N LEU A 126 -8.08 -4.35 -10.80
CA LEU A 126 -7.57 -3.58 -11.94
C LEU A 126 -6.66 -4.40 -12.87
N ALA A 127 -6.13 -5.53 -12.39
CA ALA A 127 -5.19 -6.38 -13.10
C ALA A 127 -5.89 -7.43 -13.98
#